data_AF-A0A0V8GF61-F1
#
_entry.id   AF-A0A0V8GF61-F1
#
_cell.length_a   1.000
_cell.length_b   1.000
_cell.length_c   1.000
_cell.angle_alpha   90.00
_cell.angle_beta   90.00
_cell.angle_gamma   90.00
#
_symmetry.space_group_name_H-M   'P 1'
#
loop_
_entity.id
_entity.type
_entity.pdbx_description
1 polymer ?
#
loop_
_entity_poly.entity_id
_entity_poly.type
_entity_poly.pdbx_seq_one_letter_code
_entity_poly.pdbx_strand_id
1 'polypeptide(L)'
;MAKLIALYKHPENKEAFDQHYFEIHGPLTAKIPGLQEMNVTKIVGSPMGGDGKYYLMCEMVYESQEAMQAGMRSLEGKASGKDLMSFAGDLVTLMIGEDVHADTTVR
;
A
#
# COMPACT_ATOMS: atom_id res chain seq x y z
N MET A 1 8.41 -11.32 -7.57
CA MET A 1 8.00 -10.04 -8.17
C MET A 1 8.35 -8.90 -7.22
N ALA A 2 8.61 -7.69 -7.71
CA ALA A 2 8.94 -6.55 -6.85
C ALA A 2 7.66 -5.94 -6.28
N LYS A 3 7.70 -5.49 -5.02
CA LYS A 3 6.56 -4.88 -4.32
C LYS A 3 6.94 -3.56 -3.67
N LEU A 4 6.05 -2.57 -3.80
CA LEU A 4 5.97 -1.47 -2.85
C LEU A 4 4.84 -1.80 -1.87
N ILE A 5 5.12 -1.71 -0.57
CA ILE A 5 4.18 -2.03 0.50
C ILE A 5 3.95 -0.76 1.31
N ALA A 6 2.69 -0.35 1.42
CA ALA A 6 2.25 0.74 2.31
C ALA A 6 1.45 0.16 3.47
N LEU A 7 1.92 0.40 4.69
CA LEU A 7 1.30 -0.09 5.91
C LEU A 7 0.91 1.07 6.82
N TYR A 8 -0.37 1.20 7.12
CA TYR A 8 -0.95 2.35 7.82
C TYR A 8 -1.28 2.00 9.26
N LYS A 9 -0.87 2.85 10.20
CA LYS A 9 -1.40 2.86 11.57
C LYS A 9 -2.84 3.36 11.58
N HIS A 10 -3.51 3.24 12.73
CA HIS A 10 -4.85 3.77 12.92
C HIS A 10 -4.88 5.29 12.76
N PRO A 11 -5.71 5.83 11.84
CA PRO A 11 -5.99 7.26 11.78
C PRO A 11 -6.86 7.68 12.97
N GLU A 12 -6.78 8.95 13.36
CA GLU A 12 -7.68 9.51 14.37
C GLU A 12 -9.15 9.50 13.90
N ASN A 13 -9.37 9.77 12.61
CA ASN A 13 -10.67 9.68 11.97
C ASN A 13 -10.65 8.60 10.86
N LYS A 14 -11.19 7.42 11.18
CA LYS A 14 -11.25 6.26 10.29
C LYS A 14 -12.13 6.50 9.05
N GLU A 15 -13.25 7.19 9.22
CA GLU A 15 -14.20 7.45 8.12
C GLU A 15 -13.61 8.43 7.09
N ALA A 16 -12.99 9.53 7.56
CA ALA A 16 -12.32 10.48 6.67
C ALA A 16 -11.13 9.85 5.95
N PHE A 17 -10.36 9.00 6.64
CA PHE A 17 -9.27 8.24 6.03
C PHE A 17 -9.80 7.28 4.96
N ASP A 18 -10.83 6.48 5.27
CA ASP A 18 -11.42 5.53 4.32
C ASP A 18 -11.92 6.26 3.07
N GLN A 19 -12.67 7.35 3.26
CA GLN A 19 -13.20 8.12 2.15
C GLN A 19 -12.06 8.64 1.23
N HIS A 20 -11.06 9.31 1.81
CA HIS A 20 -9.93 9.83 1.02
C HIS A 20 -9.14 8.69 0.35
N TYR A 21 -8.91 7.60 1.08
CA TYR A 21 -8.16 6.45 0.58
C TYR A 21 -8.83 5.82 -0.64
N PHE A 22 -10.13 5.53 -0.56
CA PHE A 22 -10.83 4.81 -1.62
C PHE A 22 -11.32 5.70 -2.77
N GLU A 23 -11.64 6.97 -2.52
CA GLU A 23 -12.16 7.88 -3.54
C GLU A 23 -11.05 8.66 -4.27
N ILE A 24 -9.91 8.89 -3.62
CA ILE A 24 -8.83 9.75 -4.15
C ILE A 24 -7.53 8.97 -4.28
N HIS A 25 -6.98 8.47 -3.17
CA HIS A 25 -5.64 7.91 -3.15
C HIS A 25 -5.51 6.63 -3.99
N GLY A 26 -6.41 5.68 -3.78
CA GLY A 26 -6.46 4.40 -4.51
C GLY A 26 -6.54 4.59 -6.02
N PRO A 27 -7.48 5.39 -6.55
CA PRO A 27 -7.55 5.71 -7.98
C PRO A 27 -6.32 6.43 -8.55
N LEU A 28 -5.62 7.25 -7.75
CA LEU A 28 -4.35 7.85 -8.18
C LEU A 28 -3.24 6.79 -8.28
N THR A 29 -3.11 5.94 -7.27
CA THR A 29 -2.11 4.87 -7.22
C THR A 29 -2.34 3.84 -8.33
N ALA A 30 -3.58 3.48 -8.63
CA ALA A 30 -3.93 2.55 -9.71
C ALA A 30 -3.53 3.04 -11.11
N LYS A 31 -3.23 4.34 -11.29
CA LYS A 31 -2.78 4.92 -12.57
C LYS A 31 -1.27 4.87 -12.76
N ILE A 32 -0.50 4.43 -11.76
CA ILE A 32 0.96 4.41 -11.85
C ILE A 32 1.40 3.45 -12.97
N PRO A 33 2.18 3.94 -13.96
CA PRO A 33 2.69 3.09 -15.03
C PRO A 33 3.53 1.93 -14.49
N GLY A 34 3.32 0.73 -15.05
CA GLY A 34 4.04 -0.48 -14.67
C GLY A 34 3.46 -1.24 -13.47
N LEU A 35 2.48 -0.66 -12.76
CA LEU A 35 1.73 -1.36 -11.72
C LEU A 35 0.93 -2.51 -12.33
N GLN A 36 1.20 -3.73 -11.87
CA GLN A 36 0.53 -4.95 -12.34
C GLN A 36 -0.67 -5.30 -11.47
N GLU A 37 -0.55 -5.09 -10.16
CA GLU A 37 -1.57 -5.47 -9.19
C GLU A 37 -1.55 -4.52 -7.99
N MET A 38 -2.72 -4.22 -7.44
CA MET A 38 -2.89 -3.44 -6.22
C MET A 38 -3.84 -4.16 -5.27
N ASN A 39 -3.29 -4.71 -4.20
CA ASN A 39 -4.04 -5.45 -3.18
C ASN A 39 -4.17 -4.61 -1.92
N VAL A 40 -5.42 -4.32 -1.54
CA VAL A 40 -5.73 -3.55 -0.33
C VAL A 40 -6.34 -4.46 0.72
N THR A 41 -5.74 -4.50 1.90
CA THR A 41 -6.20 -5.30 3.03
C THR A 41 -6.52 -4.40 4.21
N LYS A 42 -7.78 -4.41 4.65
CA LYS A 42 -8.19 -3.78 5.90
C LYS A 42 -7.90 -4.72 7.07
N ILE A 43 -7.20 -4.25 8.07
CA ILE A 43 -6.84 -5.04 9.25
C ILE A 43 -7.98 -4.91 10.26
N VAL A 44 -8.71 -6.02 10.48
CA VAL A 44 -9.95 -6.02 11.27
C VAL A 44 -9.78 -6.49 12.71
N GLY A 45 -8.56 -6.81 13.15
CA GLY A 45 -8.29 -7.24 14.52
C GLY A 45 -6.94 -7.93 14.68
N SER A 46 -6.70 -8.42 15.89
CA SER A 46 -5.54 -9.23 16.26
C SER A 46 -5.97 -10.61 16.77
N PRO A 47 -5.23 -11.70 16.47
CA PRO A 47 -5.47 -13.01 17.09
C PRO A 47 -5.35 -13.00 18.62
N MET A 48 -4.65 -12.01 19.19
CA MET A 48 -4.54 -11.81 20.64
C MET A 48 -5.71 -11.02 21.23
N GLY A 49 -6.74 -10.70 20.43
CA GLY A 49 -7.88 -9.87 20.80
C GLY A 49 -7.64 -8.37 20.58
N GLY A 50 -8.75 -7.63 20.45
CA GLY A 50 -8.74 -6.18 20.21
C GLY A 50 -8.29 -5.77 18.80
N ASP A 51 -8.06 -4.47 18.62
CA ASP A 51 -7.59 -3.91 17.36
C ASP A 51 -6.13 -4.35 17.09
N GLY A 52 -5.84 -4.70 15.83
CA GLY A 52 -4.46 -4.89 15.39
C GLY A 52 -3.67 -3.58 15.44
N LYS A 53 -2.33 -3.65 15.45
CA LYS A 53 -1.46 -2.45 15.46
C LYS A 53 -1.67 -1.55 14.24
N TYR A 54 -2.04 -2.15 13.13
CA TYR A 54 -2.22 -1.49 11.84
C TYR A 54 -3.68 -1.50 11.44
N TYR A 55 -4.04 -0.58 10.55
CA TYR A 55 -5.40 -0.35 10.11
C TYR A 55 -5.62 -0.83 8.67
N LEU A 56 -4.67 -0.56 7.79
CA LEU A 56 -4.75 -0.88 6.37
C LEU A 56 -3.36 -1.22 5.82
N MET A 57 -3.31 -2.12 4.86
CA MET A 57 -2.13 -2.43 4.05
C MET A 57 -2.48 -2.31 2.57
N CYS A 58 -1.54 -1.81 1.77
CA CYS A 58 -1.59 -1.85 0.32
C CYS A 58 -0.31 -2.49 -0.21
N GLU A 59 -0.44 -3.52 -1.02
CA GLU A 59 0.64 -4.10 -1.80
C GLU A 59 0.49 -3.70 -3.27
N MET A 60 1.52 -3.09 -3.82
CA MET A 60 1.61 -2.68 -5.22
C MET A 60 2.67 -3.53 -5.89
N VAL A 61 2.25 -4.42 -6.79
CA VAL A 61 3.13 -5.41 -7.44
C VAL A 61 3.59 -4.89 -8.79
N TYR A 62 4.88 -5.06 -9.06
CA TYR A 62 5.55 -4.68 -10.29
C TYR A 62 6.33 -5.88 -10.84
N GLU A 63 6.53 -5.89 -12.15
CA GLU A 63 7.30 -6.94 -12.84
C GLU A 63 8.74 -7.04 -12.30
N SER A 64 9.40 -5.90 -12.11
CA SER A 64 10.77 -5.80 -11.60
C SER A 64 10.97 -4.57 -10.72
N GLN A 65 12.12 -4.48 -10.04
CA GLN A 65 12.47 -3.28 -9.27
C GLN A 65 12.66 -2.06 -10.17
N GLU A 66 13.17 -2.23 -11.39
CA GLU A 66 13.33 -1.15 -12.36
C GLU A 66 11.97 -0.60 -12.79
N ALA A 67 10.99 -1.48 -13.06
CA ALA A 67 9.63 -1.07 -13.41
C ALA A 67 8.97 -0.29 -12.27
N MET A 68 9.13 -0.76 -11.02
CA MET A 68 8.65 -0.05 -9.83
C MET A 68 9.28 1.35 -9.71
N GLN A 69 10.61 1.45 -9.83
CA GLN A 69 11.32 2.73 -9.73
C GLN A 69 10.93 3.70 -10.85
N ALA A 70 10.73 3.21 -12.07
CA ALA A 70 10.22 4.01 -13.19
C ALA A 70 8.80 4.52 -12.90
N GLY A 71 7.91 3.64 -12.42
CA GLY A 71 6.55 3.99 -12.00
C GLY A 71 6.54 5.07 -10.91
N MET A 72 7.37 4.94 -9.87
CA MET A 72 7.47 5.94 -8.79
C MET A 72 7.98 7.30 -9.28
N ARG A 73 8.80 7.35 -10.34
CA ARG A 73 9.33 8.60 -10.92
C ARG A 73 8.39 9.28 -11.93
N SER A 74 7.34 8.58 -12.37
CA SER A 74 6.33 9.09 -13.29
C SER A 74 5.53 10.27 -12.70
N LEU A 75 4.70 10.92 -13.52
CA LEU A 75 3.82 11.99 -13.05
C LEU A 75 2.75 11.46 -12.09
N GLU A 76 2.21 10.29 -12.39
CA GLU A 76 1.20 9.57 -11.60
C GLU A 76 1.78 9.11 -10.26
N GLY A 77 3.00 8.55 -10.26
CA GLY A 77 3.71 8.15 -9.05
C GLY A 77 3.99 9.32 -8.11
N LYS A 78 4.43 10.47 -8.67
CA LYS A 78 4.61 11.71 -7.90
C LYS A 78 3.28 12.26 -7.36
N ALA A 79 2.20 12.16 -8.13
CA ALA A 79 0.87 12.59 -7.70
C ALA A 79 0.35 11.74 -6.53
N SER A 80 0.44 10.41 -6.65
CA SER A 80 0.09 9.47 -5.58
C SER A 80 0.94 9.71 -4.32
N GLY A 81 2.25 9.87 -4.46
CA GLY A 81 3.15 10.15 -3.32
C GLY A 81 2.86 11.50 -2.65
N LYS A 82 2.56 12.55 -3.42
CA LYS A 82 2.19 13.87 -2.88
C LYS A 82 0.87 13.78 -2.10
N ASP A 83 -0.12 13.10 -2.66
CA ASP A 83 -1.41 12.88 -2.02
C ASP A 83 -1.21 12.09 -0.71
N LEU A 84 -0.48 10.97 -0.75
CA LEU A 84 -0.14 10.15 0.41
C LEU A 84 0.40 10.97 1.60
N MET A 85 1.39 11.80 1.32
CA MET A 85 2.01 12.62 2.37
C MET A 85 1.05 13.66 2.96
N SER A 86 0.01 14.07 2.22
CA SER A 86 -0.94 15.07 2.69
C SER A 86 -1.99 14.52 3.67
N PHE A 87 -2.42 13.26 3.52
CA PHE A 87 -3.48 12.69 4.37
C PHE A 87 -2.99 11.62 5.35
N ALA A 88 -1.85 10.97 5.08
CA ALA A 88 -1.37 9.82 5.86
C ALA A 88 0.13 9.81 6.13
N GLY A 89 0.84 10.93 5.95
CA GLY A 89 2.30 11.03 6.10
C GLY A 89 2.83 10.49 7.43
N ASP A 90 2.15 10.78 8.55
CA ASP A 90 2.56 10.31 9.89
C ASP A 90 2.06 8.89 10.23
N LEU A 91 1.19 8.32 9.37
CA LEU A 91 0.55 7.02 9.57
C LEU A 91 1.21 5.91 8.75
N VAL A 92 1.73 6.25 7.58
CA VAL A 92 2.22 5.27 6.60
C VAL A 92 3.68 4.89 6.85
N THR A 93 3.96 3.60 6.77
CA THR A 93 5.30 3.07 6.56
C THR A 93 5.38 2.51 5.15
N LEU A 94 6.37 2.96 4.37
CA LEU A 94 6.67 2.42 3.04
C LEU A 94 7.84 1.44 3.12
N MET A 95 7.70 0.30 2.46
CA MET A 95 8.72 -0.75 2.36
C MET A 95 8.81 -1.25 0.93
N ILE A 96 10.00 -1.66 0.51
CA ILE A 96 10.20 -2.40 -0.73
C ILE A 96 10.38 -3.87 -0.36
N GLY A 97 9.66 -4.75 -1.05
CA GLY A 97 9.71 -6.19 -0.82
C GLY A 97 9.82 -6.98 -2.13
N GLU A 98 10.11 -8.26 -1.97
CA GLU A 98 10.06 -9.25 -3.04
C GLU A 98 9.39 -10.51 -2.49
N ASP A 99 8.58 -11.17 -3.31
CA ASP A 99 7.99 -12.45 -2.93
C ASP A 99 9.08 -13.51 -2.85
N VAL A 100 9.20 -14.10 -1.67
CA VAL A 100 10.02 -15.29 -1.43
C VAL A 100 9.10 -16.44 -1.08
N HIS A 101 9.25 -17.56 -1.79
CA HIS A 101 8.55 -18.78 -1.45
C HIS A 101 9.42 -19.58 -0.49
N ALA A 102 8.92 -19.81 0.73
CA ALA A 102 9.48 -20.88 1.54
C ALA A 102 9.15 -22.20 0.85
N ASP A 103 10.14 -23.09 0.71
CA ASP A 103 9.94 -24.44 0.17
C ASP A 103 9.09 -25.23 1.18
N THR A 104 7.78 -25.02 1.08
CA THR A 104 6.78 -25.60 1.96
C THR A 104 5.67 -26.05 1.06
N THR A 105 5.66 -27.36 0.81
CA THR A 105 4.51 -28.06 0.25
C THR A 105 3.35 -27.89 1.23
N VAL A 106 2.59 -26.81 1.08
CA VAL A 106 1.32 -26.67 1.78
C VAL A 106 0.32 -27.51 1.00
N ARG A 107 -0.09 -28.63 1.61
CA ARG A 107 -1.18 -29.48 1.12
C ARG A 107 -2.53 -28.83 1.40
#